data_AF-A0A7T8HIG7-F1
#
_entry.id   AF-A0A7T8HIG7-F1
#
_cell.length_a   1.000
_cell.length_b   1.000
_cell.length_c   1.000
_cell.angle_alpha   90.00
_cell.angle_beta   90.00
_cell.angle_gamma   90.00
#
_symmetry.space_group_name_H-M   'P 1'
#
loop_
_entity.id
_entity.type
_entity.pdbx_description
1 polymer ?
#
loop_
_entity_poly.entity_id
_entity_poly.type
_entity_poly.pdbx_seq_one_letter_code
_entity_poly.pdbx_strand_id
1 'polypeptide(L)' 'MDLTRMMIACNIPLAKVEQPEFINFFEKHCGKRLPSRTTLTKCMERNVKQFAPRLKSN' A
#
# COMPACT_ATOMS: atom_id res chain seq x y z
N MET A 1 -4.73 7.28 6.70
CA MET A 1 -3.94 6.02 6.65
C MET A 1 -4.76 4.84 6.10
N ASP A 2 -6.10 4.93 6.10
CA ASP A 2 -6.96 3.77 5.80
C ASP A 2 -6.85 3.28 4.35
N LEU A 3 -6.70 4.20 3.39
CA LEU A 3 -6.49 3.84 1.97
C LEU A 3 -5.23 2.99 1.77
N THR A 4 -4.10 3.39 2.36
CA THR A 4 -2.85 2.64 2.28
C THR A 4 -2.98 1.24 2.90
N ARG A 5 -3.67 1.12 4.04
CA ARG A 5 -3.92 -0.18 4.68
C ARG A 5 -4.82 -1.07 3.82
N MET A 6 -5.86 -0.51 3.22
CA MET A 6 -6.74 -1.24 2.29
C MET A 6 -5.98 -1.73 1.06
N MET A 7 -5.16 -0.89 0.43
CA MET A 7 -4.36 -1.29 -0.74
C MET A 7 -3.37 -2.42 -0.41
N ILE A 8 -2.76 -2.39 0.78
CA ILE A 8 -1.90 -3.48 1.26
C ILE A 8 -2.72 -4.74 1.51
N ALA A 9 -3.88 -4.64 2.17
CA ALA A 9 -4.76 -5.78 2.45
C ALA A 9 -5.31 -6.42 1.16
N CYS A 10 -5.56 -5.63 0.11
CA CYS A 10 -5.95 -6.09 -1.21
C CYS A 10 -4.77 -6.58 -2.06
N ASN A 11 -3.55 -6.63 -1.50
CA ASN A 11 -2.33 -7.05 -2.19
C ASN A 11 -2.07 -6.28 -3.51
N ILE A 12 -2.36 -4.98 -3.52
CA ILE A 12 -2.11 -4.13 -4.68
C ILE A 12 -0.59 -3.97 -4.87
N PRO A 13 -0.01 -4.33 -6.02
CA PRO A 13 1.43 -4.21 -6.24
C PRO A 13 1.91 -2.75 -6.25
N LEU A 14 3.09 -2.51 -5.68
CA LEU A 14 3.72 -1.18 -5.68
C LEU A 14 3.96 -0.61 -7.08
N ALA A 15 4.19 -1.47 -8.08
CA ALA A 15 4.39 -1.03 -9.46
C ALA A 15 3.10 -0.46 -10.08
N LYS A 16 1.92 -0.89 -9.63
CA LYS A 16 0.63 -0.43 -10.16
C LYS A 16 0.29 0.97 -9.68
N VAL A 17 0.73 1.35 -8.48
CA VAL A 17 0.48 2.69 -7.92
C VAL A 17 1.35 3.78 -8.54
N GLU A 18 2.30 3.41 -9.40
CA GLU A 18 3.14 4.34 -10.18
C GLU A 18 2.66 4.47 -11.63
N GLN A 19 1.68 3.67 -12.06
CA GLN A 19 1.17 3.73 -13.44
C GLN A 19 0.24 4.94 -13.60
N PRO A 20 0.49 5.84 -14.55
CA PRO A 20 -0.35 7.02 -14.79
C PRO A 20 -1.82 6.67 -15.03
N GLU A 21 -2.11 5.59 -15.76
CA GLU A 21 -3.48 5.14 -16.05
C GLU A 21 -4.22 4.75 -14.77
N PHE A 22 -3.54 4.06 -13.86
CA PHE A 22 -4.11 3.66 -12.59
C PHE A 22 -4.35 4.87 -11.67
N ILE A 23 -3.39 5.80 -11.62
CA ILE A 23 -3.51 7.05 -10.87
C ILE A 23 -4.70 7.85 -11.38
N ASN A 24 -4.77 8.10 -12.69
CA ASN A 24 -5.84 8.87 -13.31
C ASN A 24 -7.21 8.21 -13.12
N PHE A 25 -7.29 6.88 -13.28
CA PHE A 25 -8.52 6.14 -13.03
C PHE A 25 -8.96 6.27 -11.57
N PHE A 26 -8.05 6.07 -10.62
CA PHE A 26 -8.35 6.14 -9.20
C PHE A 26 -8.79 7.54 -8.78
N GLU A 27 -8.07 8.58 -9.20
CA GLU A 27 -8.40 9.96 -8.86
C GLU A 27 -9.76 10.37 -9.43
N LYS A 28 -10.06 9.95 -10.67
CA LYS A 28 -11.35 10.21 -11.33
C LYS A 28 -12.53 9.55 -10.61
N HIS A 29 -12.39 8.30 -10.16
CA HIS A 29 -13.52 7.53 -9.61
C HIS A 29 -13.64 7.61 -8.09
N CYS A 30 -12.52 7.78 -7.37
CA CYS A 30 -12.51 7.82 -5.92
C CYS A 30 -12.41 9.24 -5.35
N GLY A 31 -12.11 10.25 -6.16
CA GLY A 31 -11.96 11.65 -5.73
C GLY A 31 -10.85 11.85 -4.70
N LYS A 32 -9.91 10.91 -4.61
CA LYS A 32 -8.82 10.88 -3.63
C LYS A 32 -7.50 10.69 -4.35
N ARG A 33 -6.47 11.37 -3.87
CA ARG A 33 -5.11 11.19 -4.35
C ARG A 33 -4.56 9.83 -3.93
N LEU A 34 -3.93 9.14 -4.87
CA LEU A 34 -3.28 7.85 -4.59
C LEU A 34 -2.08 8.04 -3.66
N PRO A 35 -1.88 7.18 -2.64
CA PRO A 35 -0.66 7.21 -1.85
C PRO A 35 0.55 6.84 -2.73
N SER A 36 1.65 7.57 -2.53
CA SER A 36 2.88 7.31 -3.26
C SER A 36 3.47 5.94 -2.92
N ARG A 37 4.27 5.38 -3.84
CA ARG A 37 5.03 4.15 -3.60
C ARG A 37 5.78 4.20 -2.27
N THR A 38 6.53 5.26 -2.00
CA THR A 38 7.31 5.42 -0.76
C THR A 38 6.43 5.33 0.49
N THR A 39 5.20 5.85 0.41
CA THR A 39 4.23 5.80 1.52
C THR A 39 3.72 4.37 1.73
N LEU A 40 3.40 3.66 0.65
CA LEU A 40 3.01 2.25 0.68
C LEU A 40 4.14 1.36 1.18
N THR A 41 5.38 1.52 0.70
CA THR A 41 6.56 0.77 1.15
C THR A 41 6.77 0.94 2.65
N LYS A 42 6.80 2.17 3.16
CA LYS A 42 6.96 2.43 4.61
C LYS A 42 5.83 1.79 5.43
N CYS A 43 4.62 1.77 4.91
CA CYS A 43 3.49 1.15 5.60
C CYS A 43 3.56 -0.38 5.57
N MET A 44 3.99 -0.98 4.45
CA MET A 44 4.25 -2.42 4.33
C MET A 44 5.35 -2.84 5.31
N GLU A 45 6.47 -2.11 5.40
CA GLU A 45 7.55 -2.38 6.35
C GLU A 45 7.09 -2.31 7.81
N ARG A 46 6.24 -1.34 8.15
CA ARG A 46 5.65 -1.25 9.50
C ARG A 46 4.73 -2.43 9.80
N ASN A 47 3.90 -2.85 8.84
CA ASN A 47 3.06 -4.03 8.99
C ASN A 47 3.93 -5.28 9.18
N VAL A 48 4.96 -5.48 8.35
CA VAL A 48 5.89 -6.60 8.51
C VAL A 48 6.53 -6.58 9.90
N LYS A 49 7.02 -5.44 10.40
CA LYS A 49 7.56 -5.34 11.77
C LYS A 49 6.53 -5.66 12.87
N GLN A 50 5.26 -5.39 12.64
CA GLN A 50 4.17 -5.69 13.56
C GLN A 50 3.80 -7.19 13.57
N PHE A 51 3.95 -7.89 12.43
CA PHE A 51 3.66 -9.32 12.30
C PHE A 51 4.89 -10.24 12.35
N ALA A 52 6.10 -9.69 12.23
CA ALA A 52 7.38 -10.39 12.34
C ALA A 52 7.80 -10.89 13.74
N PRO A 53 7.23 -10.48 14.90
CA PRO A 53 7.66 -11.08 16.17
C PRO A 53 7.27 -12.56 16.31
N ARG A 54 6.62 -13.17 15.30
CA ARG A 54 6.22 -14.60 15.31
C ARG A 54 7.21 -15.55 14.62
N LEU A 55 8.32 -15.07 14.06
CA LEU A 55 9.34 -15.92 13.40
C LEU A 55 10.59 -16.18 14.25
N LYS A 56 10.52 -15.99 15.58
CA LYS A 56 11.45 -16.63 16.50
C LYS A 56 10.80 -17.92 17.01
N SER A 57 10.94 -19.00 16.25
CA SER A 57 10.66 -20.36 16.72
C SER A 57 11.98 -21.10 16.82
N ASN A 58 12.29 -21.50 18.05
CA ASN A 58 13.22 -22.53 18.56
C ASN A 58 14.40 -22.95 17.69
#